data_AF-R9AEP4-F1
#
_entry.id   AF-R9AEP4-F1
#
_cell.length_a   1.000
_cell.length_b   1.000
_cell.length_c   1.000
_cell.angle_alpha   90.00
_cell.angle_beta   90.00
_cell.angle_gamma   90.00
#
_symmetry.space_group_name_H-M   'P 1'
#
loop_
_entity.id
_entity.type
_entity.pdbx_description
1 polymer ?
#
loop_
_entity_poly.entity_id
_entity_poly.type
_entity_poly.pdbx_seq_one_letter_code
_entity_poly.pdbx_strand_id
1 'polypeptide(L)' 'MTLGLFVVVFHNSTPKDHILRLMRLLMLYGANIHEFNDDKKNSTQLEFEIEEESMVMQNMRNDPHIWEVAKASNFKKVKP' A
#
# COMPACT_ATOMS: atom_id res chain seq x y z
N MET A 1 8.32 1.55 -20.16
CA MET A 1 7.58 0.99 -19.02
C MET A 1 8.51 1.02 -17.82
N THR A 2 8.09 1.62 -16.71
CA THR A 2 8.93 1.76 -15.51
C THR A 2 8.21 1.03 -14.38
N LEU A 3 8.69 -0.16 -14.03
CA LEU A 3 8.20 -0.89 -12.87
C LEU A 3 8.64 -0.17 -11.59
N GLY A 4 7.72 -0.06 -10.65
CA GLY A 4 7.95 0.55 -9.34
C GLY A 4 7.65 -0.43 -8.22
N LEU A 5 8.65 -0.70 -7.38
CA LEU A 5 8.46 -1.43 -6.12
C LEU A 5 8.12 -0.44 -5.01
N PHE A 6 7.07 -0.72 -4.26
CA PHE A 6 6.60 0.11 -3.15
C PHE A 6 6.50 -0.71 -1.87
N VAL A 7 6.91 -0.10 -0.77
CA VAL A 7 6.74 -0.64 0.58
C VAL A 7 5.82 0.28 1.35
N VAL A 8 4.84 -0.31 2.03
CA VAL A 8 3.89 0.38 2.89
C VAL A 8 3.84 -0.30 4.24
N VAL A 9 3.97 0.49 5.29
CA VAL A 9 3.97 -0.01 6.67
C VAL A 9 2.76 0.53 7.42
N PHE A 10 1.97 -0.38 8.00
CA PHE A 10 0.83 -0.10 8.87
C PHE A 10 1.16 -0.48 10.32
N HIS A 11 0.75 0.37 11.24
CA HIS A 11 0.91 0.10 12.68
C HIS A 11 -0.38 -0.50 13.24
N ASN A 12 -0.30 -1.14 14.42
CA ASN A 12 -1.46 -1.75 15.08
C ASN A 12 -2.64 -0.78 15.33
N SER A 13 -2.42 0.53 15.31
CA SER A 13 -3.49 1.54 15.39
C SER A 13 -4.28 1.71 14.08
N THR A 14 -3.81 1.13 12.97
CA THR A 14 -4.50 1.17 11.68
C THR A 14 -5.64 0.13 11.67
N PRO A 15 -6.88 0.53 11.35
CA PRO A 15 -8.00 -0.41 11.23
C PRO A 15 -7.74 -1.47 10.16
N LYS A 16 -8.01 -2.75 10.46
CA LYS A 16 -7.81 -3.86 9.51
C LYS A 16 -8.62 -3.67 8.21
N ASP A 17 -9.83 -3.12 8.31
CA ASP A 17 -10.67 -2.82 7.15
C ASP A 17 -10.00 -1.86 6.16
N HIS A 18 -9.18 -0.94 6.66
CA HIS A 18 -8.48 0.03 5.84
C HIS A 18 -7.34 -0.61 5.05
N ILE A 19 -6.57 -1.49 5.71
CA ILE A 19 -5.50 -2.27 5.09
C ILE A 19 -6.10 -3.17 3.99
N LEU A 20 -7.21 -3.86 4.28
CA LEU A 20 -7.88 -4.74 3.33
C LEU A 20 -8.43 -3.99 2.11
N ARG A 21 -8.99 -2.79 2.30
CA ARG A 21 -9.45 -1.95 1.18
C ARG A 21 -8.29 -1.52 0.28
N LEU A 22 -7.14 -1.14 0.86
CA LEU A 22 -5.95 -0.78 0.09
C LEU A 22 -5.46 -1.97 -0.74
N MET A 23 -5.37 -3.15 -0.14
CA MET A 23 -4.95 -4.37 -0.85
C MET A 23 -5.87 -4.69 -2.02
N ARG A 24 -7.19 -4.57 -1.83
CA ARG A 24 -8.17 -4.78 -2.91
C ARG A 24 -8.00 -3.76 -4.04
N LEU A 25 -7.77 -2.50 -3.70
CA LEU A 25 -7.54 -1.44 -4.68
C LEU A 25 -6.28 -1.75 -5.50
N LEU A 26 -5.17 -2.07 -4.84
CA LEU A 26 -3.91 -2.42 -5.48
C LEU A 26 -4.05 -3.66 -6.39
N MET A 27 -4.73 -4.71 -5.94
CA MET A 27 -5.03 -5.89 -6.76
C MET A 27 -5.89 -5.55 -7.98
N LEU A 28 -6.87 -4.64 -7.85
CA LEU A 28 -7.71 -4.19 -8.97
C LEU A 28 -6.89 -3.51 -10.08
N TYR A 29 -5.78 -2.86 -9.71
CA TYR A 29 -4.82 -2.27 -10.65
C TYR A 29 -3.76 -3.26 -11.15
N GLY A 30 -3.91 -4.55 -10.87
CA GLY A 30 -2.96 -5.57 -11.29
C GLY A 30 -1.65 -5.56 -10.48
N ALA A 31 -1.63 -4.94 -9.31
CA ALA A 31 -0.45 -4.98 -8.45
C ALA A 31 -0.22 -6.39 -7.90
N ASN A 32 1.03 -6.83 -7.90
CA ASN A 32 1.43 -8.04 -7.20
C ASN A 32 1.75 -7.70 -5.74
N ILE A 33 0.97 -8.20 -4.78
CA ILE A 33 1.04 -7.80 -3.37
C ILE A 33 1.59 -8.94 -2.53
N HIS A 34 2.55 -8.62 -1.67
CA HIS A 34 3.08 -9.51 -0.65
C HIS A 34 2.86 -8.87 0.73
N GLU A 35 2.20 -9.61 1.61
CA GLU A 35 1.95 -9.19 2.99
C GLU A 35 2.88 -9.93 3.94
N PHE A 36 3.46 -9.19 4.89
CA PHE A 36 4.28 -9.76 5.95
C PHE A 36 3.99 -9.04 7.26
N ASN A 37 3.88 -9.81 8.34
CA ASN A 37 3.81 -9.27 9.69
C ASN A 37 5.18 -9.34 10.34
N ASP A 38 5.63 -8.21 10.90
CA ASP A 38 6.76 -8.20 11.82
C ASP A 38 6.21 -8.26 13.25
N ASP A 39 6.13 -9.48 13.79
CA ASP A 39 5.59 -9.75 15.13
C ASP A 39 6.39 -9.04 16.24
N LYS A 40 7.64 -8.62 15.97
CA LYS A 40 8.44 -7.85 16.95
C LYS A 40 8.05 -6.37 17.00
N LYS A 41 7.36 -5.85 15.98
CA LYS A 41 7.05 -4.41 15.84
C LYS A 41 5.56 -4.10 15.86
N ASN A 42 4.69 -5.11 16.05
CA ASN A 42 3.23 -4.98 15.99
C ASN A 42 2.80 -4.15 14.75
N SER A 43 3.38 -4.48 13.60
CA SER A 43 3.15 -3.76 12.33
C SER A 43 2.98 -4.73 11.18
N THR A 44 2.09 -4.39 10.26
CA THR A 44 1.87 -5.09 9.00
C THR A 44 2.57 -4.34 7.88
N GLN A 45 3.37 -5.04 7.08
CA GLN A 45 4.07 -4.49 5.93
C GLN A 45 3.47 -5.08 4.65
N LEU A 46 3.18 -4.20 3.69
CA LEU A 46 2.75 -4.56 2.35
C LEU A 46 3.83 -4.13 1.37
N GLU A 47 4.35 -5.08 0.62
CA GLU A 47 5.16 -4.83 -0.56
C GLU A 47 4.31 -5.05 -1.79
N PHE A 48 4.40 -4.14 -2.76
CA PHE A 48 3.74 -4.36 -4.03
C PHE A 48 4.47 -3.71 -5.20
N GLU A 49 4.28 -4.30 -6.37
CA GLU A 49 4.84 -3.83 -7.63
C GLU A 49 3.74 -3.44 -8.60
N ILE A 50 3.91 -2.29 -9.27
CA ILE A 50 3.00 -1.79 -10.30
C ILE A 50 3.77 -1.29 -11.52
N GLU A 51 3.21 -1.54 -12.70
CA GLU A 51 3.75 -1.04 -13.97
C GLU A 51 3.44 0.44 -14.21
N GLU A 52 2.30 0.94 -13.69
CA GLU A 52 1.87 2.34 -13.82
C GLU A 52 1.61 3.00 -12.44
N GLU A 53 2.60 3.76 -11.98
CA GLU A 53 2.55 4.46 -10.68
C GLU A 53 1.52 5.59 -10.64
N SER A 54 1.28 6.24 -11.78
CA SER A 54 0.43 7.43 -11.90
C SER A 54 -1.04 7.12 -11.58
N MET A 55 -1.57 6.00 -12.08
CA MET A 55 -2.96 5.62 -11.87
C MET A 55 -3.25 5.28 -10.41
N VAL A 56 -2.37 4.51 -9.76
CA VAL A 56 -2.58 4.10 -8.37
C VAL A 56 -2.57 5.31 -7.43
N MET A 57 -1.60 6.21 -7.59
CA MET A 57 -1.51 7.41 -6.74
C MET A 57 -2.69 8.36 -6.94
N GLN A 58 -3.19 8.52 -8.16
CA GLN A 58 -4.39 9.32 -8.44
C GLN A 58 -5.65 8.70 -7.83
N ASN A 59 -5.81 7.38 -7.93
CA ASN A 59 -7.00 6.70 -7.40
C ASN A 59 -6.99 6.60 -5.88
N MET A 60 -5.83 6.42 -5.25
CA MET A 60 -5.68 6.55 -3.80
C MET A 60 -6.07 7.95 -3.31
N ARG A 61 -5.80 8.99 -4.10
CA ARG A 61 -6.20 10.37 -3.78
C ARG A 61 -7.70 10.62 -3.89
N ASN A 62 -8.38 9.87 -4.76
CA ASN A 62 -9.82 9.99 -5.01
C ASN A 62 -10.68 9.26 -3.97
N ASP A 63 -10.11 8.30 -3.23
CA ASP A 63 -10.77 7.68 -2.08
C ASP A 63 -10.23 8.30 -0.78
N PRO A 64 -11.01 9.14 -0.07
CA PRO A 64 -10.55 9.82 1.15
C PRO A 64 -10.09 8.86 2.25
N HIS A 65 -10.72 7.68 2.36
CA HIS A 65 -10.36 6.70 3.40
C HIS A 65 -9.03 6.04 3.08
N ILE A 66 -8.78 5.73 1.81
CA ILE A 66 -7.49 5.20 1.35
C ILE A 66 -6.41 6.26 1.45
N TRP A 67 -6.71 7.51 1.12
CA TRP A 67 -5.76 8.62 1.20
C TRP A 67 -5.27 8.87 2.63
N GLU A 68 -6.18 8.90 3.61
CA GLU A 68 -5.80 9.07 5.02
C GLU A 68 -4.94 7.91 5.53
N VAL A 69 -5.21 6.70 5.07
CA VAL A 69 -4.44 5.50 5.41
C VAL A 69 -3.07 5.53 4.75
N ALA A 70 -3.01 5.91 3.48
CA ALA A 70 -1.76 6.10 2.76
C ALA A 70 -0.88 7.18 3.43
N LYS A 71 -1.46 8.29 3.90
CA LYS A 71 -0.74 9.32 4.68
C LYS A 71 -0.24 8.82 6.03
N ALA A 72 -1.06 8.05 6.74
CA ALA A 72 -0.71 7.48 8.04
C ALA A 72 0.35 6.37 7.91
N SER A 73 0.48 5.80 6.72
CA SER A 73 1.46 4.76 6.40
C SER A 73 2.79 5.34 5.92
N ASN A 74 3.86 4.57 6.09
CA ASN A 74 5.17 4.93 5.56
C ASN A 74 5.30 4.48 4.10
N PHE A 75 4.51 5.07 3.21
CA PHE A 75 4.48 4.72 1.79
C PHE A 75 5.73 5.25 1.06
N LYS A 76 6.58 4.34 0.57
CA LYS A 76 7.81 4.72 -0.13
C LYS A 76 8.03 3.86 -1.37
N LYS A 77 8.33 4.54 -2.48
CA LYS A 77 8.94 3.88 -3.64
C LYS A 77 10.36 3.48 -3.26
N VAL A 78 10.66 2.20 -3.42
CA VAL A 78 12.02 1.68 -3.32
C VAL A 78 12.50 1.39 -4.74
N LYS A 79 13.73 1.79 -5.04
CA LYS A 79 14.37 1.33 -6.28
C LYS A 79 14.77 -0.13 -6.05
N PRO A 80 14.53 -1.03 -7.02
CA PRO A 80 15.09 -2.38 -6.96
C PRO A 80 16.63 -2.34 -6.88
#